data_AF-A0A843F3K7-F1
#
_entry.id   AF-A0A843F3K7-F1
#
_cell.length_a   1.000
_cell.length_b   1.000
_cell.length_c   1.000
_cell.angle_alpha   90.00
_cell.angle_beta   90.00
_cell.angle_gamma   90.00
#
_symmetry.space_group_name_H-M   'P 1'
#
loop_
_entity.id
_entity.type
_entity.pdbx_description
1 polymer ?
#
loop_
_entity_poly.entity_id
_entity_poly.type
_entity_poly.pdbx_seq_one_letter_code
_entity_poly.pdbx_strand_id
1 'polypeptide(L)'
;MGYTADEFRNVAAANKSDLRNKTVLIPIGNNRYQFKIAGVGPTAIKLECYFRYSDVINKVQDGVDDGLEYLIEQIIIDPNMKKIPTLDSSAELRARASANKQALKRMSIESFIGTKNYEFRLAGIGGRAIKLENYVVYEDIAKELNGGNEVNLEFIIKEILVGNDVDYTIFEDIGIINNQNSQFNDSKDEIIEINIDKLSSDESEKIISKIDGIQRLIFDSIDDIDSDIFTVDDVLEQDRIKSYAVQGKSFEPIIINNINELIDLGIITAGNDNNYYKLW
;
A
#
# COMPACT_ATOMS: atom_id res chain seq x y z
N MET A 1 -26.31 4.33 7.59
CA MET A 1 -25.91 5.29 8.64
C MET A 1 -24.70 4.68 9.33
N GLY A 2 -23.54 5.32 9.23
CA GLY A 2 -22.30 4.83 9.83
C GLY A 2 -22.26 5.08 11.35
N TYR A 3 -21.46 4.30 12.06
CA TYR A 3 -21.18 4.50 13.49
C TYR A 3 -20.41 5.81 13.73
N THR A 4 -20.82 6.57 14.74
CA THR A 4 -20.11 7.74 15.26
C THR A 4 -18.92 7.31 16.14
N ALA A 5 -18.00 8.25 16.41
CA ALA A 5 -16.84 8.00 17.27
C ALA A 5 -17.25 7.57 18.70
N ASP A 6 -18.33 8.15 19.24
CA ASP A 6 -18.86 7.79 20.55
C ASP A 6 -19.47 6.38 20.54
N GLU A 7 -20.13 5.98 19.45
CA GLU A 7 -20.63 4.62 19.31
C GLU A 7 -19.49 3.60 19.21
N PHE A 8 -18.43 3.88 18.44
CA PHE A 8 -17.24 3.01 18.40
C PHE A 8 -16.58 2.90 19.78
N ARG A 9 -16.44 4.01 20.50
CA ARG A 9 -15.92 4.01 21.88
C ARG A 9 -16.77 3.13 22.79
N ASN A 10 -18.09 3.25 22.72
CA ASN A 10 -19.02 2.49 23.56
C ASN A 10 -18.97 0.99 23.23
N VAL A 11 -18.95 0.63 21.94
CA VAL A 11 -18.81 -0.76 21.48
C VAL A 11 -17.48 -1.34 21.93
N ALA A 12 -16.37 -0.61 21.77
CA ALA A 12 -15.05 -1.07 22.20
C ALA A 12 -14.98 -1.24 23.72
N ALA A 13 -15.56 -0.31 24.49
CA ALA A 13 -15.61 -0.38 25.95
C ALA A 13 -16.46 -1.57 26.44
N ALA A 14 -17.60 -1.84 25.80
CA ALA A 14 -18.46 -2.98 26.12
C ALA A 14 -17.76 -4.32 25.84
N ASN A 15 -16.99 -4.42 24.74
CA ASN A 15 -16.28 -5.63 24.32
C ASN A 15 -14.81 -5.66 24.76
N LYS A 16 -14.44 -4.87 25.77
CA LYS A 16 -13.04 -4.63 26.16
C LYS A 16 -12.28 -5.90 26.52
N SER A 17 -12.93 -6.86 27.18
CA SER A 17 -12.30 -8.15 27.54
C SER A 17 -11.90 -8.95 26.31
N ASP A 18 -12.76 -8.95 25.30
CA ASP A 18 -12.67 -9.83 24.13
C ASP A 18 -11.74 -9.22 23.08
N LEU A 19 -11.74 -7.88 22.99
CA LEU A 19 -10.81 -7.14 22.16
C LEU A 19 -9.39 -7.21 22.73
N ARG A 20 -9.23 -7.17 24.05
CA ARG A 20 -7.89 -7.19 24.65
C ARG A 20 -7.21 -8.52 24.37
N ASN A 21 -5.99 -8.43 23.83
CA ASN A 21 -5.19 -9.56 23.37
C ASN A 21 -5.67 -10.22 22.08
N LYS A 22 -6.72 -9.70 21.42
CA LYS A 22 -7.02 -10.09 20.03
C LYS A 22 -5.86 -9.66 19.13
N THR A 23 -5.53 -10.53 18.19
CA THR A 23 -4.51 -10.27 17.18
C THR A 23 -5.17 -9.77 15.90
N VAL A 24 -4.55 -8.80 15.28
CA VAL A 24 -4.95 -8.11 14.07
C VAL A 24 -3.81 -8.24 13.08
N LEU A 25 -4.12 -8.68 11.85
CA LEU A 25 -3.13 -8.65 10.79
C LEU A 25 -3.14 -7.26 10.17
N ILE A 26 -1.96 -6.67 10.02
CA ILE A 26 -1.76 -5.37 9.39
C ILE A 26 -0.80 -5.58 8.22
N PRO A 27 -1.23 -5.32 6.98
CA PRO A 27 -0.37 -5.37 5.81
C PRO A 27 0.50 -4.11 5.76
N ILE A 28 1.82 -4.32 5.67
CA ILE A 28 2.84 -3.28 5.55
C ILE A 28 3.87 -3.77 4.53
N GLY A 29 4.03 -3.03 3.44
CA GLY A 29 4.77 -3.50 2.27
C GLY A 29 4.18 -4.83 1.77
N ASN A 30 5.06 -5.76 1.42
CA ASN A 30 4.68 -7.12 1.00
C ASN A 30 4.45 -8.10 2.17
N ASN A 31 4.45 -7.61 3.41
CA ASN A 31 4.38 -8.44 4.62
C ASN A 31 3.09 -8.19 5.41
N ARG A 32 2.66 -9.19 6.18
CA ARG A 32 1.53 -9.07 7.12
C ARG A 32 2.02 -9.25 8.55
N TYR A 33 1.83 -8.22 9.37
CA TYR A 33 2.30 -8.20 10.74
C TYR A 33 1.16 -8.45 11.72
N GLN A 34 1.41 -9.31 12.70
CA GLN A 34 0.48 -9.57 13.78
C GLN A 34 0.64 -8.51 14.88
N PHE A 35 -0.33 -7.60 14.94
CA PHE A 35 -0.46 -6.64 16.01
C PHE A 35 -1.50 -7.10 17.02
N LYS A 36 -1.19 -6.91 18.29
CA LYS A 36 -2.09 -7.22 19.38
C LYS A 36 -2.84 -5.97 19.82
N ILE A 37 -4.14 -6.06 20.03
CA ILE A 37 -4.90 -5.02 20.75
C ILE A 37 -4.49 -5.07 22.22
N ALA A 38 -3.60 -4.16 22.60
CA ALA A 38 -3.01 -4.11 23.93
C ALA A 38 -3.90 -3.37 24.94
N GLY A 39 -4.70 -2.42 24.46
CA GLY A 39 -5.53 -1.57 25.30
C GLY A 39 -6.70 -0.95 24.55
N VAL A 40 -7.83 -0.85 25.24
CA VAL A 40 -9.01 -0.10 24.82
C VAL A 40 -9.12 1.11 25.73
N GLY A 41 -8.76 2.28 25.20
CA GLY A 41 -8.80 3.55 25.89
C GLY A 41 -10.09 4.34 25.62
N PRO A 42 -10.28 5.48 26.29
CA PRO A 42 -11.41 6.37 26.04
C PRO A 42 -11.32 7.08 24.69
N THR A 43 -10.12 7.33 24.15
CA THR A 43 -9.94 8.07 22.90
C THR A 43 -9.47 7.20 21.73
N ALA A 44 -8.76 6.12 22.02
CA ALA A 44 -8.10 5.31 21.02
C ALA A 44 -7.96 3.84 21.45
N ILE A 45 -7.73 3.00 20.44
CA ILE A 45 -7.31 1.61 20.60
C ILE A 45 -5.79 1.55 20.44
N LYS A 46 -5.14 0.88 21.38
CA LYS A 46 -3.70 0.68 21.38
C LYS A 46 -3.35 -0.65 20.75
N LEU A 47 -2.49 -0.60 19.74
CA LEU A 47 -1.91 -1.75 19.07
C LEU A 47 -0.45 -1.92 19.50
N GLU A 48 0.02 -3.16 19.65
CA GLU A 48 1.42 -3.46 19.93
C GLU A 48 1.93 -4.68 19.15
N CYS A 49 3.19 -4.63 18.72
CA CYS A 49 3.88 -5.76 18.10
C CYS A 49 5.31 -5.87 18.67
N TYR A 50 5.89 -7.07 18.62
CA TYR A 50 7.21 -7.37 19.15
C TYR A 50 8.09 -8.02 18.08
N PHE A 51 9.27 -7.45 17.86
CA PHE A 51 10.25 -7.91 16.90
C PHE A 51 11.49 -8.42 17.63
N ARG A 52 11.82 -9.71 17.48
CA ARG A 52 13.07 -10.24 18.06
C ARG A 52 14.23 -9.77 17.20
N TYR A 53 15.36 -9.48 17.84
CA TYR A 53 16.56 -9.05 17.10
C TYR A 53 17.05 -10.11 16.10
N SER A 54 16.84 -11.39 16.37
CA SER A 54 17.14 -12.48 15.44
C SER A 54 16.29 -12.37 14.17
N ASP A 55 15.00 -12.09 14.34
CA ASP A 55 14.03 -12.12 13.26
C ASP A 55 14.24 -10.90 12.36
N VAL A 56 14.60 -9.75 12.95
CA VAL A 56 15.01 -8.54 12.22
C VAL A 56 16.19 -8.82 11.31
N ILE A 57 17.29 -9.35 11.87
CA ILE A 57 18.51 -9.63 11.09
C ILE A 57 18.23 -10.65 9.98
N ASN A 58 17.53 -11.73 10.30
CA ASN A 58 17.21 -12.76 9.30
C ASN A 58 16.41 -12.18 8.13
N LYS A 59 15.36 -11.39 8.41
CA LYS A 59 14.52 -10.79 7.37
C LYS A 59 15.27 -9.82 6.48
N VAL A 60 16.12 -8.97 7.05
CA VAL A 60 16.96 -8.04 6.28
C VAL A 60 17.96 -8.81 5.42
N GLN A 61 18.56 -9.88 5.95
CA GLN A 61 19.48 -10.74 5.19
C GLN A 61 18.80 -11.53 4.07
N ASP A 62 17.53 -11.90 4.26
CA ASP A 62 16.69 -12.53 3.23
C ASP A 62 16.29 -11.55 2.11
N GLY A 63 16.76 -10.29 2.17
CA GLY A 63 16.50 -9.27 1.15
C GLY A 63 15.14 -8.60 1.28
N VAL A 64 14.51 -8.65 2.46
CA VAL A 64 13.26 -7.95 2.72
C VAL A 64 13.58 -6.53 3.17
N ASP A 65 13.53 -5.58 2.22
CA ASP A 65 13.90 -4.18 2.40
C ASP A 65 12.70 -3.22 2.57
N ASP A 66 11.47 -3.71 2.38
CA ASP A 66 10.22 -2.97 2.51
C ASP A 66 9.49 -3.20 3.87
N GLY A 67 10.07 -4.04 4.72
CA GLY A 67 9.46 -4.48 5.98
C GLY A 67 9.77 -3.60 7.19
N LEU A 68 9.00 -3.80 8.27
CA LEU A 68 9.26 -3.13 9.55
C LEU A 68 10.62 -3.55 10.12
N GLU A 69 11.10 -4.76 9.84
CA GLU A 69 12.43 -5.23 10.23
C GLU A 69 13.55 -4.34 9.66
N TYR A 70 13.49 -4.02 8.37
CA TYR A 70 14.45 -3.14 7.71
C TYR A 70 14.48 -1.76 8.37
N LEU A 71 13.30 -1.16 8.59
CA LEU A 71 13.17 0.14 9.23
C LEU A 71 13.64 0.12 10.71
N ILE A 72 13.38 -0.97 11.43
CA ILE A 72 13.87 -1.18 12.80
C ILE A 72 15.40 -1.25 12.81
N GLU A 73 16.02 -2.01 11.91
CA GLU A 73 17.48 -2.07 11.85
C GLU A 73 18.07 -0.70 11.50
N GLN A 74 17.51 -0.05 10.48
CA GLN A 74 17.95 1.24 9.99
C GLN A 74 17.94 2.30 11.09
N ILE A 75 16.83 2.45 11.82
CA ILE A 75 16.69 3.46 12.87
C ILE A 75 17.62 3.22 14.07
N ILE A 76 18.04 1.96 14.29
CA ILE A 76 19.01 1.60 15.35
C ILE A 76 20.45 1.90 14.92
N ILE A 77 20.78 1.66 13.66
CA ILE A 77 22.11 1.91 13.10
C ILE A 77 22.34 3.41 12.88
N ASP A 78 21.35 4.08 12.30
CA ASP A 78 21.35 5.49 12.03
C ASP A 78 19.94 6.07 12.27
N PRO A 79 19.72 6.74 13.40
CA PRO A 79 18.47 7.43 13.69
C PRO A 79 18.02 8.43 12.62
N ASN A 80 18.91 8.91 11.75
CA ASN A 80 18.56 9.80 10.64
C ASN A 80 18.12 9.04 9.37
N MET A 81 18.10 7.71 9.42
CA MET A 81 17.70 6.82 8.32
C MET A 81 18.46 7.06 7.00
N LYS A 82 19.74 7.44 7.06
CA LYS A 82 20.58 7.66 5.86
C LYS A 82 21.44 6.47 5.50
N LYS A 83 21.67 5.55 6.44
CA LYS A 83 22.48 4.35 6.22
C LYS A 83 21.60 3.17 5.90
N ILE A 84 22.06 2.36 4.96
CA ILE A 84 21.46 1.07 4.65
C ILE A 84 21.77 0.09 5.80
N PRO A 85 20.78 -0.71 6.25
CA PRO A 85 20.97 -1.89 7.09
C PRO A 85 22.13 -2.77 6.60
N THR A 86 23.02 -3.16 7.52
CA THR A 86 24.28 -3.86 7.19
C THR A 86 24.72 -4.82 8.29
N LEU A 87 23.94 -4.95 9.38
CA LEU A 87 24.31 -5.82 10.48
C LEU A 87 24.00 -7.26 10.14
N ASP A 88 24.93 -8.14 10.49
CA ASP A 88 24.80 -9.58 10.34
C ASP A 88 24.57 -10.31 11.67
N SER A 89 24.54 -9.55 12.78
CA SER A 89 24.51 -10.09 14.13
C SER A 89 23.42 -9.47 15.00
N SER A 90 22.50 -10.32 15.44
CA SER A 90 21.45 -9.94 16.40
C SER A 90 22.01 -9.47 17.75
N ALA A 91 23.20 -9.94 18.13
CA ALA A 91 23.89 -9.51 19.33
C ALA A 91 24.38 -8.06 19.22
N GLU A 92 24.89 -7.68 18.05
CA GLU A 92 25.32 -6.32 17.77
C GLU A 92 24.13 -5.36 17.70
N LEU A 93 23.08 -5.72 16.96
CA LEU A 93 21.85 -4.94 16.87
C LEU A 93 21.27 -4.66 18.27
N ARG A 94 21.21 -5.69 19.12
CA ARG A 94 20.79 -5.56 20.52
C ARG A 94 21.68 -4.60 21.32
N ALA A 95 22.99 -4.68 21.16
CA ALA A 95 23.94 -3.84 21.88
C ALA A 95 23.75 -2.36 21.51
N ARG A 96 23.62 -2.06 20.20
CA ARG A 96 23.34 -0.71 19.70
C ARG A 96 21.99 -0.17 20.18
N ALA A 97 20.94 -0.98 20.07
CA ALA A 97 19.62 -0.61 20.56
C ALA A 97 19.64 -0.30 22.07
N SER A 98 20.36 -1.12 22.85
CA SER A 98 20.49 -0.92 24.30
C SER A 98 21.26 0.35 24.65
N ALA A 99 22.34 0.66 23.92
CA ALA A 99 23.12 1.88 24.11
C ALA A 99 22.30 3.15 23.79
N ASN A 100 21.45 3.08 22.76
CA ASN A 100 20.63 4.22 22.29
C ASN A 100 19.19 4.23 22.83
N LYS A 101 18.90 3.38 23.83
CA LYS A 101 17.53 3.09 24.30
C LYS A 101 16.66 4.31 24.61
N GLN A 102 17.22 5.34 25.22
CA GLN A 102 16.44 6.53 25.60
C GLN A 102 16.08 7.41 24.40
N ALA A 103 16.98 7.51 23.41
CA ALA A 103 16.72 8.24 22.17
C ALA A 103 15.68 7.48 21.34
N LEU A 104 15.88 6.18 21.12
CA LEU A 104 14.97 5.32 20.35
C LEU A 104 13.53 5.37 20.87
N LYS A 105 13.32 5.42 22.19
CA LYS A 105 11.97 5.51 22.79
C LYS A 105 11.18 6.78 22.47
N ARG A 106 11.85 7.79 21.92
CA ARG A 106 11.27 9.06 21.47
C ARG A 106 11.07 9.10 19.96
N MET A 107 11.44 8.04 19.25
CA MET A 107 11.33 7.94 17.81
C MET A 107 10.12 7.09 17.40
N SER A 108 9.68 7.31 16.17
CA SER A 108 8.69 6.53 15.45
C SER A 108 9.31 5.97 14.17
N ILE A 109 8.75 4.85 13.70
CA ILE A 109 8.95 4.32 12.36
C ILE A 109 7.72 4.74 11.55
N GLU A 110 7.94 5.39 10.43
CA GLU A 110 6.89 5.71 9.48
C GLU A 110 6.75 4.57 8.47
N SER A 111 5.52 4.17 8.18
CA SER A 111 5.24 3.13 7.20
C SER A 111 3.84 3.28 6.63
N PHE A 112 3.71 2.92 5.35
CA PHE A 112 2.42 2.90 4.67
C PHE A 112 1.60 1.66 5.03
N ILE A 113 0.30 1.86 5.22
CA ILE A 113 -0.73 0.82 5.23
C ILE A 113 -1.78 1.25 4.21
N GLY A 114 -1.91 0.49 3.13
CA GLY A 114 -2.68 0.93 1.97
C GLY A 114 -2.10 2.22 1.40
N THR A 115 -2.88 3.30 1.38
CA THR A 115 -2.49 4.61 0.84
C THR A 115 -2.03 5.61 1.92
N LYS A 116 -2.09 5.25 3.20
CA LYS A 116 -1.87 6.19 4.32
C LYS A 116 -0.60 5.85 5.09
N ASN A 117 0.15 6.88 5.48
CA ASN A 117 1.34 6.75 6.31
C ASN A 117 0.95 6.70 7.80
N TYR A 118 1.59 5.81 8.55
CA TYR A 118 1.38 5.61 9.97
C TYR A 118 2.70 5.62 10.73
N GLU A 119 2.67 6.26 11.90
CA GLU A 119 3.78 6.27 12.83
C GLU A 119 3.66 5.14 13.87
N PHE A 120 4.71 4.32 13.97
CA PHE A 120 4.88 3.26 14.95
C PHE A 120 5.95 3.65 15.96
N ARG A 121 5.54 3.93 17.19
CA ARG A 121 6.48 4.31 18.25
C ARG A 121 7.31 3.12 18.73
N LEU A 122 8.62 3.31 18.90
CA LEU A 122 9.48 2.32 19.57
C LEU A 122 9.28 2.34 21.09
N ALA A 123 8.17 1.78 21.56
CA ALA A 123 7.76 1.86 22.96
C ALA A 123 8.68 1.08 23.93
N GLY A 124 9.34 0.02 23.45
CA GLY A 124 10.15 -0.85 24.31
C GLY A 124 11.42 -1.35 23.63
N ILE A 125 12.57 -1.11 24.26
CA ILE A 125 13.85 -1.72 23.88
C ILE A 125 14.24 -2.73 24.96
N GLY A 126 13.94 -4.00 24.68
CA GLY A 126 14.18 -5.13 25.57
C GLY A 126 15.49 -5.85 25.27
N GLY A 127 15.86 -6.78 26.14
CA GLY A 127 17.06 -7.62 25.96
C GLY A 127 16.91 -8.73 24.92
N ARG A 128 15.70 -8.94 24.38
CA ARG A 128 15.41 -9.96 23.35
C ARG A 128 14.66 -9.42 22.14
N ALA A 129 13.88 -8.36 22.33
CA ALA A 129 13.00 -7.82 21.31
C ALA A 129 12.80 -6.32 21.47
N ILE A 130 12.36 -5.71 20.38
CA ILE A 130 11.85 -4.34 20.31
C ILE A 130 10.34 -4.40 20.23
N LYS A 131 9.69 -3.46 20.91
CA LYS A 131 8.25 -3.29 20.93
C LYS A 131 7.88 -2.04 20.14
N LEU A 132 7.01 -2.22 19.15
CA LEU A 132 6.33 -1.13 18.44
C LEU A 132 4.91 -0.94 19.00
N GLU A 133 4.44 0.31 19.01
CA GLU A 133 3.08 0.67 19.39
C GLU A 133 2.49 1.70 18.42
N ASN A 134 1.19 1.57 18.14
CA ASN A 134 0.39 2.55 17.41
C ASN A 134 -0.95 2.77 18.14
N TYR A 135 -1.55 3.94 17.95
CA TYR A 135 -2.83 4.32 18.55
C TYR A 135 -3.81 4.72 17.45
N VAL A 136 -4.92 4.01 17.35
CA VAL A 136 -5.97 4.26 16.36
C VAL A 136 -7.11 5.00 17.05
N VAL A 137 -7.34 6.25 16.67
CA VAL A 137 -8.30 7.16 17.34
C VAL A 137 -9.71 6.91 16.83
N TYR A 138 -10.71 6.85 17.72
CA TYR A 138 -12.10 6.56 17.33
C TYR A 138 -12.68 7.59 16.37
N GLU A 139 -12.25 8.85 16.46
CA GLU A 139 -12.64 9.90 15.53
C GLU A 139 -12.19 9.60 14.10
N ASP A 140 -10.99 9.06 13.94
CA ASP A 140 -10.45 8.72 12.62
C ASP A 140 -11.15 7.47 12.07
N ILE A 141 -11.43 6.47 12.91
CA ILE A 141 -12.27 5.31 12.57
C ILE A 141 -13.66 5.75 12.07
N ALA A 142 -14.26 6.76 12.71
CA ALA A 142 -15.58 7.27 12.33
C ALA A 142 -15.57 8.04 11.00
N LYS A 143 -14.45 8.70 10.65
CA LYS A 143 -14.33 9.47 9.39
C LYS A 143 -14.31 8.58 8.15
N GLU A 144 -13.76 7.37 8.26
CA GLU A 144 -13.69 6.38 7.16
C GLU A 144 -15.06 6.06 6.53
N LEU A 145 -16.16 6.24 7.27
CA LEU A 145 -17.52 5.98 6.79
C LEU A 145 -18.03 6.99 5.75
N ASN A 146 -17.34 8.11 5.55
CA ASN A 146 -17.77 9.19 4.66
C ASN A 146 -16.89 9.37 3.41
N GLY A 147 -15.71 8.74 3.34
CA GLY A 147 -14.72 8.96 2.28
C GLY A 147 -14.75 7.97 1.11
N GLY A 148 -15.33 6.78 1.31
CA GLY A 148 -15.31 5.70 0.31
C GLY A 148 -14.03 4.87 0.41
N ASN A 149 -14.20 3.56 0.61
CA ASN A 149 -13.25 2.45 0.37
C ASN A 149 -11.73 2.67 0.62
N GLU A 150 -11.31 3.55 1.54
CA GLU A 150 -9.89 3.61 1.91
C GLU A 150 -9.53 2.39 2.76
N VAL A 151 -8.71 1.54 2.17
CA VAL A 151 -8.25 0.29 2.75
C VAL A 151 -7.03 0.60 3.62
N ASN A 152 -7.28 0.93 4.88
CA ASN A 152 -6.28 1.48 5.79
C ASN A 152 -6.42 0.89 7.22
N LEU A 153 -5.62 1.37 8.17
CA LEU A 153 -5.64 0.82 9.54
C LEU A 153 -6.98 1.06 10.25
N GLU A 154 -7.59 2.22 10.05
CA GLU A 154 -8.89 2.56 10.62
C GLU A 154 -9.99 1.61 10.12
N PHE A 155 -9.96 1.24 8.83
CA PHE A 155 -10.86 0.24 8.26
C PHE A 155 -10.73 -1.13 8.96
N ILE A 156 -9.49 -1.64 9.12
CA ILE A 156 -9.25 -2.94 9.79
C ILE A 156 -9.82 -2.92 11.22
N ILE A 157 -9.57 -1.84 11.96
CA ILE A 157 -10.03 -1.74 13.35
C ILE A 157 -11.55 -1.58 13.42
N LYS A 158 -12.16 -0.83 12.50
CA LYS A 158 -13.62 -0.74 12.38
C LYS A 158 -14.25 -2.11 12.27
N GLU A 159 -13.82 -2.91 11.29
CA GLU A 159 -14.40 -4.24 11.03
C GLU A 159 -14.28 -5.14 12.26
N ILE A 160 -13.13 -5.10 12.94
CA ILE A 160 -12.91 -5.85 14.19
C ILE A 160 -13.84 -5.40 15.32
N LEU A 161 -14.08 -4.10 15.46
CA LEU A 161 -14.96 -3.55 16.50
C LEU A 161 -16.43 -3.92 16.28
N VAL A 162 -16.89 -3.90 15.03
CA VAL A 162 -18.26 -4.27 14.70
C VAL A 162 -18.46 -5.79 14.64
N GLY A 163 -17.38 -6.57 14.74
CA GLY A 163 -17.40 -8.03 14.79
C GLY A 163 -17.39 -8.71 13.43
N ASN A 164 -17.02 -7.99 12.37
CA ASN A 164 -16.86 -8.53 11.03
C ASN A 164 -15.47 -9.16 10.86
N ASP A 165 -15.38 -10.08 9.90
CA ASP A 165 -14.10 -10.54 9.38
C ASP A 165 -13.51 -9.46 8.46
N VAL A 166 -12.19 -9.29 8.54
CA VAL A 166 -11.46 -8.37 7.67
C VAL A 166 -11.11 -9.12 6.40
N ASP A 167 -11.65 -8.67 5.26
CA ASP A 167 -11.14 -9.12 3.97
C ASP A 167 -9.77 -8.46 3.75
N TYR A 168 -8.74 -9.28 3.57
CA TYR A 168 -7.36 -8.81 3.39
C TYR A 168 -6.93 -8.80 1.92
N THR A 169 -7.70 -9.39 1.00
CA THR A 169 -7.34 -9.40 -0.43
C THR A 169 -7.35 -8.00 -1.01
N ILE A 170 -8.21 -7.13 -0.48
CA ILE A 170 -8.29 -5.71 -0.84
C ILE A 170 -6.98 -4.94 -0.60
N PHE A 171 -6.08 -5.43 0.26
CA PHE A 171 -4.76 -4.83 0.49
C PHE A 171 -3.71 -5.35 -0.49
N GLU A 172 -3.90 -6.55 -1.05
CA GLU A 172 -2.98 -7.13 -2.03
C GLU A 172 -3.07 -6.38 -3.37
N ASP A 173 -4.29 -5.99 -3.76
CA ASP A 173 -4.54 -5.17 -4.94
C ASP A 173 -3.88 -3.78 -4.84
N ILE A 174 -3.74 -3.23 -3.62
CA ILE A 174 -3.09 -1.93 -3.38
C ILE A 174 -1.56 -2.05 -3.29
N GLY A 175 -1.04 -3.16 -2.75
CA GLY A 175 0.40 -3.44 -2.71
C GLY A 175 1.03 -3.52 -4.09
N ILE A 176 0.28 -3.99 -5.10
CA ILE A 176 0.71 -4.02 -6.50
C ILE A 176 0.81 -2.58 -7.08
N ILE A 177 -0.15 -1.70 -6.77
CA ILE A 177 -0.16 -0.30 -7.22
C ILE A 177 1.05 0.49 -6.65
N ASN A 178 1.38 0.28 -5.37
CA ASN A 178 2.47 1.01 -4.72
C ASN A 178 3.87 0.49 -5.11
N ASN A 179 4.03 -0.81 -5.37
CA ASN A 179 5.31 -1.37 -5.81
C ASN A 179 5.69 -0.93 -7.23
N GLN A 180 4.72 -0.64 -8.11
CA GLN A 180 5.01 -0.02 -9.42
C GLN A 180 5.43 1.45 -9.31
N ASN A 181 4.94 2.19 -8.32
CA ASN A 181 5.34 3.59 -8.07
C ASN A 181 6.72 3.71 -7.40
N SER A 182 7.17 2.67 -6.68
CA SER A 182 8.39 2.73 -5.86
C SER A 182 9.71 2.59 -6.62
N GLN A 183 9.69 2.25 -7.92
CA GLN A 183 10.91 2.32 -8.77
C GLN A 183 11.17 3.71 -9.37
N PHE A 184 10.28 4.69 -9.15
CA PHE A 184 10.45 6.06 -9.61
C PHE A 184 10.41 7.02 -8.44
N ASN A 185 11.48 7.09 -7.65
CA ASN A 185 11.80 8.32 -6.92
C ASN A 185 13.24 8.27 -6.42
N ASP A 186 14.16 8.61 -7.31
CA ASP A 186 15.37 9.31 -6.89
C ASP A 186 15.79 10.30 -7.99
N SER A 187 15.33 11.55 -7.86
CA SER A 187 16.11 12.78 -8.01
C SER A 187 15.27 13.99 -8.46
N LYS A 188 15.68 15.15 -7.93
CA LYS A 188 15.03 16.46 -7.99
C LYS A 188 14.89 17.00 -9.41
N ASP A 189 13.77 17.70 -9.62
CA ASP A 189 13.55 18.82 -10.55
C ASP A 189 14.45 18.86 -11.80
N GLU A 190 14.04 18.21 -12.88
CA GLU A 190 14.34 18.65 -14.26
C GLU A 190 13.35 17.98 -15.24
N ILE A 191 12.80 18.78 -16.17
CA ILE A 191 11.82 18.35 -17.17
C ILE A 191 12.51 17.41 -18.17
N ILE A 192 12.07 16.15 -18.28
CA ILE A 192 12.61 15.16 -19.23
C ILE A 192 11.55 14.86 -20.31
N GLU A 193 11.86 15.17 -21.56
CA GLU A 193 11.18 14.58 -22.74
C GLU A 193 11.42 13.07 -22.75
N ILE A 194 10.36 12.28 -22.61
CA ILE A 194 10.43 10.81 -22.65
C ILE A 194 10.53 10.38 -24.12
N ASN A 195 11.68 9.81 -24.50
CA ASN A 195 11.85 9.16 -25.80
C ASN A 195 11.35 7.71 -25.67
N ILE A 196 10.21 7.41 -26.31
CA ILE A 196 9.52 6.12 -26.21
C ILE A 196 9.90 5.29 -27.44
N ASP A 197 10.59 4.17 -27.24
CA ASP A 197 10.95 3.25 -28.32
C ASP A 197 9.68 2.58 -28.88
N LYS A 198 9.28 2.95 -30.10
CA LYS A 198 8.14 2.33 -30.80
C LYS A 198 8.47 0.91 -31.28
N LEU A 199 7.49 0.03 -31.21
CA LEU A 199 7.51 -1.32 -31.78
C LEU A 199 7.72 -1.26 -33.29
N SER A 200 8.41 -2.27 -33.84
CA SER A 200 8.44 -2.44 -35.29
C SER A 200 7.08 -2.97 -35.79
N SER A 201 6.74 -2.66 -37.05
CA SER A 201 5.44 -3.07 -37.64
C SER A 201 5.20 -4.59 -37.56
N ASP A 202 6.25 -5.41 -37.72
CA ASP A 202 6.18 -6.88 -37.64
C ASP A 202 5.93 -7.38 -36.20
N GLU A 203 6.35 -6.63 -35.19
CA GLU A 203 6.13 -6.95 -33.77
C GLU A 203 4.71 -6.56 -33.36
N SER A 204 4.26 -5.37 -33.75
CA SER A 204 2.89 -4.89 -33.51
C SER A 204 1.85 -5.84 -34.10
N GLU A 205 1.98 -6.26 -35.38
CA GLU A 205 1.02 -7.17 -36.01
C GLU A 205 0.91 -8.54 -35.31
N LYS A 206 2.02 -9.08 -34.82
CA LYS A 206 2.03 -10.37 -34.09
C LYS A 206 1.30 -10.28 -32.76
N ILE A 207 1.46 -9.18 -32.04
CA ILE A 207 0.82 -8.99 -30.73
C ILE A 207 -0.67 -8.66 -30.93
N ILE A 208 -0.98 -7.79 -31.90
CA ILE A 208 -2.35 -7.40 -32.27
C ILE A 208 -3.18 -8.59 -32.77
N SER A 209 -2.55 -9.63 -33.34
CA SER A 209 -3.25 -10.86 -33.74
C SER A 209 -3.74 -11.73 -32.58
N LYS A 210 -3.27 -11.47 -31.34
CA LYS A 210 -3.59 -12.26 -30.14
C LYS A 210 -4.66 -11.63 -29.25
N ILE A 211 -5.03 -10.38 -29.49
CA ILE A 211 -6.09 -9.68 -28.76
C ILE A 211 -7.45 -9.95 -29.40
N ASP A 212 -8.44 -10.28 -28.57
CA ASP A 212 -9.81 -10.55 -28.97
C ASP A 212 -10.84 -9.85 -28.04
N GLY A 213 -12.12 -10.00 -28.35
CA GLY A 213 -13.21 -9.56 -27.48
C GLY A 213 -13.14 -8.08 -27.06
N ILE A 214 -13.21 -7.83 -25.75
CA ILE A 214 -13.23 -6.48 -25.16
C ILE A 214 -11.86 -5.81 -25.28
N GLN A 215 -10.76 -6.55 -25.20
CA GLN A 215 -9.40 -6.02 -25.40
C GLN A 215 -9.24 -5.47 -26.81
N ARG A 216 -9.75 -6.18 -27.82
CA ARG A 216 -9.74 -5.72 -29.21
C ARG A 216 -10.55 -4.45 -29.41
N LEU A 217 -11.74 -4.39 -28.80
CA LEU A 217 -12.59 -3.20 -28.84
C LEU A 217 -11.89 -1.97 -28.24
N ILE A 218 -11.20 -2.15 -27.11
CA ILE A 218 -10.47 -1.08 -26.43
C ILE A 218 -9.22 -0.69 -27.23
N PHE A 219 -8.47 -1.65 -27.75
CA PHE A 219 -7.34 -1.38 -28.64
C PHE A 219 -7.76 -0.56 -29.87
N ASP A 220 -8.80 -0.98 -30.60
CA ASP A 220 -9.28 -0.24 -31.78
C ASP A 220 -9.80 1.16 -31.40
N SER A 221 -10.33 1.33 -30.18
CA SER A 221 -10.76 2.64 -29.67
C SER A 221 -9.58 3.54 -29.33
N ILE A 222 -8.49 2.97 -28.80
CA ILE A 222 -7.24 3.69 -28.58
C ILE A 222 -6.61 4.06 -29.92
N ASP A 223 -6.61 3.16 -30.90
CA ASP A 223 -6.06 3.38 -32.24
C ASP A 223 -6.73 4.58 -32.94
N ASP A 224 -8.05 4.72 -32.79
CA ASP A 224 -8.84 5.84 -33.31
C ASP A 224 -8.48 7.22 -32.68
N ILE A 225 -7.71 7.27 -31.58
CA ILE A 225 -7.24 8.52 -30.97
C ILE A 225 -6.07 9.09 -31.78
N ASP A 226 -6.19 10.31 -32.32
CA ASP A 226 -5.15 10.89 -33.20
C ASP A 226 -3.78 11.15 -32.52
N SER A 227 -3.75 11.13 -31.18
CA SER A 227 -2.55 11.37 -30.38
C SER A 227 -1.87 10.06 -29.98
N ASP A 228 -0.52 10.06 -30.00
CA ASP A 228 0.30 8.98 -29.44
C ASP A 228 0.17 8.90 -27.91
N ILE A 229 -0.37 9.93 -27.27
CA ILE A 229 -0.62 10.05 -25.83
C ILE A 229 -2.14 10.13 -25.60
N PHE A 230 -2.68 9.33 -24.68
CA PHE A 230 -4.11 9.31 -24.36
C PHE A 230 -4.36 8.98 -22.89
N THR A 231 -5.54 9.28 -22.38
CA THR A 231 -6.00 8.96 -21.02
C THR A 231 -7.16 7.97 -21.04
N VAL A 232 -7.54 7.42 -19.87
CA VAL A 232 -8.76 6.61 -19.74
C VAL A 232 -10.01 7.39 -20.17
N ASP A 233 -10.05 8.69 -19.87
CA ASP A 233 -11.15 9.57 -20.27
C ASP A 233 -11.24 9.69 -21.79
N ASP A 234 -10.11 9.83 -22.49
CA ASP A 234 -10.09 9.89 -23.97
C ASP A 234 -10.64 8.60 -24.61
N VAL A 235 -10.40 7.45 -23.97
CA VAL A 235 -10.94 6.14 -24.40
C VAL A 235 -12.44 6.03 -24.10
N LEU A 236 -12.87 6.49 -22.92
CA LEU A 236 -14.28 6.57 -22.54
C LEU A 236 -15.07 7.51 -23.46
N GLU A 237 -14.41 8.50 -24.04
CA GLU A 237 -15.02 9.43 -24.98
C GLU A 237 -15.20 8.88 -26.40
N GLN A 238 -14.61 7.73 -26.73
CA GLN A 238 -14.74 7.13 -28.06
C GLN A 238 -16.15 6.61 -28.33
N ASP A 239 -16.66 6.89 -29.53
CA ASP A 239 -18.01 6.51 -29.95
C ASP A 239 -18.25 4.99 -29.86
N ARG A 240 -17.20 4.20 -30.15
CA ARG A 240 -17.23 2.74 -30.01
C ARG A 240 -17.51 2.34 -28.56
N ILE A 241 -16.75 2.87 -27.59
CA ILE A 241 -16.94 2.57 -26.16
C ILE A 241 -18.30 3.05 -25.66
N LYS A 242 -18.72 4.26 -26.04
CA LYS A 242 -20.03 4.82 -25.70
C LYS A 242 -21.19 3.95 -26.20
N SER A 243 -21.05 3.30 -27.34
CA SER A 243 -22.07 2.40 -27.89
C SER A 243 -22.24 1.09 -27.10
N TYR A 244 -21.23 0.68 -26.34
CA TYR A 244 -21.26 -0.50 -25.46
C TYR A 244 -21.58 -0.18 -23.99
N ALA A 245 -21.55 1.10 -23.59
CA ALA A 245 -21.91 1.52 -22.25
C ALA A 245 -23.41 1.28 -21.97
N VAL A 246 -23.72 0.33 -21.08
CA VAL A 246 -25.09 0.02 -20.66
C VAL A 246 -25.55 1.04 -19.62
N GLN A 247 -26.76 1.58 -19.77
CA GLN A 247 -27.32 2.62 -18.89
C GLN A 247 -27.14 2.28 -17.40
N GLY A 248 -26.40 3.13 -16.68
CA GLY A 248 -26.27 3.11 -15.22
C GLY A 248 -25.07 2.35 -14.64
N LYS A 249 -24.15 1.84 -15.46
CA LYS A 249 -22.87 1.27 -14.98
C LYS A 249 -21.69 1.93 -15.69
N SER A 250 -20.67 2.32 -14.92
CA SER A 250 -19.43 2.86 -15.50
C SER A 250 -18.69 1.75 -16.25
N PHE A 251 -18.29 2.03 -17.48
CA PHE A 251 -17.44 1.16 -18.29
C PHE A 251 -15.95 1.33 -17.95
N GLU A 252 -15.63 2.35 -17.16
CA GLU A 252 -14.30 2.70 -16.69
C GLU A 252 -13.54 1.55 -16.01
N PRO A 253 -14.15 0.74 -15.11
CA PRO A 253 -13.43 -0.39 -14.52
C PRO A 253 -13.05 -1.47 -15.55
N ILE A 254 -13.87 -1.63 -16.59
CA ILE A 254 -13.62 -2.58 -17.67
C ILE A 254 -12.48 -2.06 -18.55
N ILE A 255 -12.45 -0.76 -18.84
CA ILE A 255 -11.40 -0.12 -19.64
C ILE A 255 -10.06 -0.18 -18.90
N ILE A 256 -10.04 0.21 -17.62
CA ILE A 256 -8.83 0.16 -16.79
C ILE A 256 -8.27 -1.26 -16.73
N ASN A 257 -9.11 -2.27 -16.51
CA ASN A 257 -8.66 -3.66 -16.47
C ASN A 257 -8.01 -4.12 -17.78
N ASN A 258 -8.59 -3.75 -18.93
CA ASN A 258 -8.08 -4.18 -20.24
C ASN A 258 -6.90 -3.31 -20.72
N ILE A 259 -6.77 -2.05 -20.26
CA ILE A 259 -5.57 -1.24 -20.49
C ILE A 259 -4.35 -1.91 -19.87
N ASN A 260 -4.48 -2.44 -18.65
CA ASN A 260 -3.39 -3.19 -18.01
C ASN A 260 -2.98 -4.42 -18.83
N GLU A 261 -3.95 -5.15 -19.40
CA GLU A 261 -3.67 -6.30 -20.28
C GLU A 261 -2.97 -5.86 -21.58
N LEU A 262 -3.28 -4.69 -22.14
CA LEU A 262 -2.59 -4.13 -23.31
C LEU A 262 -1.16 -3.63 -22.96
N ILE A 263 -0.92 -3.19 -21.73
CA ILE A 263 0.43 -2.88 -21.19
C ILE A 263 1.24 -4.17 -21.06
N ASP A 264 0.67 -5.23 -20.50
CA ASP A 264 1.34 -6.53 -20.34
C ASP A 264 1.72 -7.16 -21.69
N LEU A 265 0.90 -6.91 -22.71
CA LEU A 265 1.18 -7.30 -24.09
C LEU A 265 2.23 -6.41 -24.78
N GLY A 266 2.63 -5.30 -24.16
CA GLY A 266 3.62 -4.37 -24.68
C GLY A 266 3.10 -3.48 -25.80
N ILE A 267 1.79 -3.29 -25.92
CA ILE A 267 1.17 -2.48 -26.98
C ILE A 267 1.09 -1.01 -26.59
N ILE A 268 0.85 -0.73 -25.31
CA ILE A 268 0.85 0.62 -24.74
C ILE A 268 1.80 0.67 -23.56
N THR A 269 2.31 1.85 -23.23
CA THR A 269 3.02 2.08 -21.96
C THR A 269 2.31 3.13 -21.14
N ALA A 270 2.30 2.97 -19.82
CA ALA A 270 1.82 4.00 -18.93
C ALA A 270 2.80 5.19 -18.91
N GLY A 271 2.23 6.37 -18.78
CA GLY A 271 2.90 7.66 -18.63
C GLY A 271 2.55 8.35 -17.33
N ASN A 272 3.05 9.58 -17.19
CA ASN A 272 2.75 10.40 -16.02
C ASN A 272 1.32 10.95 -16.08
N ASP A 273 0.73 11.28 -14.92
CA ASP A 273 -0.57 11.94 -14.79
C ASP A 273 -1.75 11.21 -15.48
N ASN A 274 -1.81 9.88 -15.36
CA ASN A 274 -2.82 9.01 -16.00
C ASN A 274 -2.83 9.06 -17.54
N ASN A 275 -1.72 9.47 -18.14
CA ASN A 275 -1.50 9.33 -19.58
C ASN A 275 -0.96 7.94 -19.91
N TYR A 276 -1.21 7.50 -21.13
CA TYR A 276 -0.75 6.27 -21.73
C TYR A 276 -0.23 6.59 -23.12
N TYR A 277 0.79 5.85 -23.56
CA TYR A 277 1.43 6.06 -24.84
C TYR A 277 1.26 4.85 -25.73
N LYS A 278 0.94 5.10 -26.99
CA LYS A 278 0.91 4.07 -28.03
C LYS A 278 2.34 3.67 -28.38
N LEU A 279 2.61 2.37 -28.40
CA LEU A 279 3.90 1.84 -28.80
C LEU A 279 3.94 1.38 -30.26
N TRP A 280 2.84 1.48 -31.02
CA TRP A 280 2.78 1.10 -32.45
C TRP A 280 2.81 2.31 -33.39
#